data_AF-A0A2P0QL62-F1
#
_entry.id   AF-A0A2P0QL62-F1
#
_cell.length_a   1.000
_cell.length_b   1.000
_cell.length_c   1.000
_cell.angle_alpha   90.00
_cell.angle_beta   90.00
_cell.angle_gamma   90.00
#
_symmetry.space_group_name_H-M   'P 1'
#
loop_
_entity.id
_entity.type
_entity.pdbx_description
1 polymer ?
#
loop_
_entity_poly.entity_id
_entity_poly.type
_entity_poly.pdbx_seq_one_letter_code
_entity_poly.pdbx_strand_id
1 'polypeptide(L)'
;MLYSEIVIVGCGNPLFGDDGFGPAVIEEMKNFKLPDNVTIQDGGAGAPHYIFNFLNPDVTKKLIVVDIADFNAKPGSISKISGKNLKPGAYIDPHSWDGVDQLCRIK
;
A
#
# COMPACT_ATOMS: atom_id res chain seq x y z
N MET A 1 7.98 19.33 -1.75
CA MET A 1 9.18 18.48 -1.94
C MET A 1 8.79 17.35 -2.87
N LEU A 2 9.74 16.78 -3.64
CA LEU A 2 9.42 15.67 -4.56
C LEU A 2 9.08 14.36 -3.82
N TYR A 3 9.51 14.24 -2.57
CA TYR A 3 9.31 13.09 -1.69
C TYR A 3 8.88 13.55 -0.30
N SER A 4 8.17 12.67 0.43
CA SER A 4 7.63 12.91 1.77
C SER A 4 8.14 11.89 2.78
N GLU A 5 8.12 12.26 4.07
CA GLU A 5 8.53 11.36 5.16
C GLU A 5 7.59 10.15 5.28
N ILE A 6 6.29 10.37 5.03
CA ILE A 6 5.26 9.34 5.05
C ILE A 6 4.63 9.26 3.66
N VAL A 7 4.65 8.08 3.07
CA VAL A 7 3.98 7.78 1.80
C VAL A 7 2.90 6.74 2.06
N ILE A 8 1.68 7.04 1.62
CA ILE A 8 0.52 6.15 1.70
C ILE A 8 0.15 5.77 0.27
N VAL A 9 0.11 4.47 -0.02
CA VAL A 9 -0.19 3.96 -1.36
C VAL A 9 -1.40 3.06 -1.30
N GLY A 10 -2.42 3.37 -2.09
CA GLY A 10 -3.55 2.48 -2.34
C GLY A 10 -3.22 1.54 -3.50
N CYS A 11 -3.41 0.24 -3.28
CA CYS A 11 -3.18 -0.80 -4.27
C CYS A 11 -4.51 -1.46 -4.65
N GLY A 12 -4.55 -2.02 -5.87
CA GLY A 12 -5.69 -2.77 -6.38
C GLY A 12 -6.36 -2.15 -7.59
N ASN A 13 -7.45 -2.76 -8.04
CA ASN A 13 -8.17 -2.42 -9.26
C ASN A 13 -9.65 -2.08 -8.98
N PRO A 14 -10.08 -0.82 -9.18
CA PRO A 14 -11.47 -0.40 -9.00
C PRO A 14 -12.49 -1.16 -9.85
N LEU A 15 -12.04 -1.81 -10.93
CA LEU A 15 -12.88 -2.61 -11.83
C LEU A 15 -13.06 -4.05 -11.35
N PHE A 16 -12.46 -4.44 -10.22
CA PHE A 16 -12.42 -5.82 -9.72
C PHE A 16 -12.98 -5.99 -8.30
N GLY A 17 -14.23 -5.55 -8.10
CA GLY A 17 -14.97 -5.77 -6.84
C GLY A 17 -14.27 -5.13 -5.64
N ASP A 18 -14.07 -5.91 -4.58
CA ASP A 18 -13.45 -5.43 -3.33
C ASP A 18 -11.98 -5.00 -3.51
N ASP A 19 -11.31 -5.44 -4.58
CA ASP A 19 -9.95 -5.01 -4.94
C ASP A 19 -9.87 -3.50 -5.27
N GLY A 20 -11.01 -2.84 -5.44
CA GLY A 20 -11.09 -1.37 -5.51
C GLY A 20 -10.87 -0.65 -4.17
N PHE A 21 -10.69 -1.37 -3.05
CA PHE A 21 -10.61 -0.78 -1.72
C PHE A 21 -9.45 0.23 -1.57
N GLY A 22 -8.24 -0.11 -2.00
CA GLY A 22 -7.08 0.78 -1.91
C GLY A 22 -7.30 2.12 -2.64
N PRO A 23 -7.63 2.12 -3.94
CA PRO A 23 -7.97 3.33 -4.69
C PRO A 23 -9.12 4.13 -4.06
N ALA A 24 -10.17 3.46 -3.57
CA ALA A 24 -11.29 4.13 -2.91
C ALA A 24 -10.86 4.87 -1.63
N VAL A 25 -9.97 4.27 -0.82
CA VAL A 25 -9.41 4.94 0.36
C VAL A 25 -8.58 6.16 -0.04
N ILE A 26 -7.73 6.05 -1.07
CA ILE A 26 -6.91 7.18 -1.54
C ILE A 26 -7.79 8.32 -2.07
N GLU A 27 -8.84 8.01 -2.83
CA GLU A 27 -9.78 9.00 -3.32
C GLU A 27 -10.46 9.76 -2.17
N GLU A 28 -10.91 9.04 -1.15
CA GLU A 28 -11.51 9.64 0.04
C GLU A 28 -10.49 10.49 0.82
N MET A 29 -9.23 10.04 0.93
CA MET A 29 -8.16 10.79 1.60
C MET A 29 -7.85 12.15 0.97
N LYS A 30 -8.13 12.35 -0.34
CA LYS A 30 -7.95 13.64 -1.01
C LYS A 30 -8.87 14.73 -0.45
N ASN A 31 -9.97 14.35 0.21
CA ASN A 31 -10.91 15.28 0.84
C ASN A 31 -10.42 15.81 2.20
N PHE A 32 -9.29 15.29 2.71
CA PHE A 32 -8.74 15.67 4.01
C PHE A 32 -7.54 16.61 3.87
N LYS A 33 -7.39 17.51 4.84
CA LYS A 33 -6.16 18.29 4.98
C LYS A 33 -5.08 17.42 5.64
N LEU A 34 -4.15 16.93 4.82
CA LEU A 34 -3.02 16.14 5.28
C LEU A 34 -1.86 17.03 5.76
N PRO A 35 -1.02 16.55 6.69
CA PRO A 35 0.22 17.21 7.04
C PRO A 35 1.19 17.31 5.85
N ASP A 36 2.03 18.35 5.83
CA ASP A 36 2.95 18.63 4.72
C ASP A 36 4.00 17.52 4.48
N ASN A 37 4.23 16.65 5.46
CA ASN A 37 5.17 15.53 5.37
C ASN A 37 4.50 14.20 4.95
N VAL A 38 3.24 14.24 4.48
CA VAL A 38 2.48 13.08 4.01
C VAL A 38 2.14 13.21 2.54
N THR A 39 2.44 12.18 1.75
CA THR A 39 1.94 12.02 0.38
C THR A 39 1.04 10.81 0.29
N ILE A 40 -0.10 10.96 -0.40
CA ILE A 40 -0.98 9.87 -0.81
C ILE A 40 -0.81 9.61 -2.30
N GLN A 41 -0.86 8.34 -2.71
CA GLN A 41 -0.70 7.93 -4.09
C GLN A 41 -1.61 6.75 -4.41
N ASP A 42 -2.28 6.80 -5.56
CA ASP A 42 -2.91 5.61 -6.14
C ASP A 42 -1.85 4.85 -6.93
N GLY A 43 -1.54 3.63 -6.51
CA GLY A 43 -0.60 2.74 -7.17
C GLY A 43 -1.25 1.77 -8.15
N GLY A 44 -2.59 1.65 -8.11
CA GLY A 44 -3.37 0.72 -8.90
C GLY A 44 -2.89 -0.74 -8.80
N ALA A 45 -3.25 -1.54 -9.81
CA ALA A 45 -2.78 -2.92 -9.96
C ALA A 45 -1.28 -3.03 -10.31
N GLY A 46 -0.62 -1.93 -10.66
CA GLY A 46 0.82 -1.89 -10.95
C GLY A 46 1.70 -1.64 -9.72
N ALA A 47 1.11 -1.30 -8.57
CA ALA A 47 1.82 -1.01 -7.33
C ALA A 47 2.84 -2.10 -6.95
N PRO A 48 2.54 -3.41 -7.07
CA PRO A 48 3.52 -4.49 -6.91
C PRO A 48 4.92 -4.26 -7.52
N HIS A 49 4.97 -3.61 -8.68
CA HIS A 49 6.19 -3.42 -9.45
C HIS A 49 6.81 -2.04 -9.26
N TYR A 50 6.01 -1.03 -8.90
CA TYR A 50 6.41 0.38 -8.97
C TYR A 50 6.31 1.15 -7.65
N ILE A 51 5.85 0.52 -6.56
CA ILE A 51 5.64 1.20 -5.28
C ILE A 51 6.90 1.90 -4.74
N PHE A 52 8.09 1.37 -5.04
CA PHE A 52 9.37 1.96 -4.64
C PHE A 52 9.71 3.27 -5.35
N ASN A 53 9.12 3.54 -6.52
CA ASN A 53 9.34 4.78 -7.25
C ASN A 53 8.83 6.01 -6.49
N PHE A 54 7.91 5.80 -5.53
CA PHE A 54 7.37 6.85 -4.67
C PHE A 54 8.25 7.17 -3.46
N LEU A 55 9.32 6.40 -3.24
CA LEU A 55 10.13 6.49 -2.03
C LEU A 55 11.49 7.12 -2.32
N ASN A 56 12.01 7.88 -1.36
CA ASN A 56 13.39 8.31 -1.34
C ASN A 56 14.01 7.90 0.01
N PRO A 57 15.05 7.05 0.05
CA PRO A 57 15.65 6.57 1.30
C PRO A 57 16.15 7.67 2.25
N ASP A 58 16.56 8.83 1.71
CA ASP A 58 17.07 9.95 2.51
C ASP A 58 15.96 10.75 3.19
N VAL A 59 14.71 10.62 2.73
CA VAL A 59 13.56 11.42 3.17
C VAL A 59 12.46 10.54 3.77
N THR A 60 12.08 9.48 3.07
CA THR A 60 10.95 8.61 3.39
C THR A 60 11.30 7.67 4.54
N LYS A 61 10.58 7.84 5.64
CA LYS A 61 10.74 7.05 6.87
C LYS A 61 9.68 5.98 7.00
N LYS A 62 8.56 6.11 6.28
CA LYS A 62 7.41 5.22 6.41
C LYS A 62 6.64 5.07 5.11
N LEU A 63 6.47 3.84 4.68
CA LEU A 63 5.49 3.43 3.69
C LEU A 63 4.28 2.79 4.39
N ILE A 64 3.08 3.21 4.02
CA ILE A 64 1.82 2.56 4.40
C ILE A 64 1.17 2.08 3.10
N VAL A 65 0.89 0.79 3.02
CA VAL A 65 0.17 0.19 1.90
C VAL A 65 -1.27 -0.09 2.34
N VAL A 66 -2.23 0.33 1.53
CA VAL A 66 -3.66 0.04 1.72
C VAL A 66 -4.08 -0.87 0.59
N ASP A 67 -4.41 -2.10 0.93
CA ASP A 67 -4.75 -3.15 -0.02
C ASP A 67 -5.75 -4.12 0.61
N ILE A 68 -6.40 -4.94 -0.21
CA ILE A 68 -7.17 -6.08 0.28
C ILE A 68 -6.25 -7.24 0.62
N ALA A 69 -6.68 -8.07 1.56
CA ALA A 69 -6.01 -9.32 1.88
C ALA A 69 -7.03 -10.32 2.39
N ASP A 70 -6.87 -11.59 2.00
CA ASP A 70 -7.56 -12.69 2.67
C ASP A 70 -6.73 -13.16 3.87
N PHE A 71 -7.20 -12.81 5.06
CA PHE A 71 -6.64 -13.27 6.34
C PHE A 71 -7.68 -14.03 7.16
N ASN A 72 -8.64 -14.69 6.48
CA ASN A 72 -9.69 -15.52 7.07
C ASN A 72 -10.49 -14.79 8.17
N ALA A 73 -10.82 -13.53 7.92
CA ALA A 73 -11.64 -12.70 8.79
C ALA A 73 -13.01 -12.42 8.16
N LYS A 74 -13.91 -11.79 8.93
CA LYS A 74 -15.21 -11.36 8.39
C LYS A 74 -14.99 -10.32 7.27
N PRO A 75 -15.74 -10.36 6.16
CA PRO A 75 -15.69 -9.32 5.13
C PRO A 75 -15.79 -7.91 5.71
N GLY A 76 -14.95 -6.99 5.23
CA GLY A 76 -14.83 -5.62 5.74
C GLY A 76 -14.01 -5.46 7.02
N SER A 77 -13.41 -6.53 7.54
CA SER A 77 -12.46 -6.40 8.67
C SER A 77 -11.21 -5.63 8.22
N ILE A 78 -10.74 -4.72 9.08
CA ILE A 78 -9.50 -3.97 8.86
C ILE A 78 -8.47 -4.49 9.86
N SER A 79 -7.26 -4.79 9.36
CA SER A 79 -6.13 -5.19 10.18
C SER A 79 -4.90 -4.41 9.77
N LYS A 80 -3.99 -4.21 10.73
CA LYS A 80 -2.68 -3.59 10.48
C LYS A 80 -1.61 -4.66 10.55
N ILE A 81 -0.95 -4.89 9.43
CA ILE A 81 0.13 -5.87 9.32
C ILE A 81 1.45 -5.13 9.11
N SER A 82 2.48 -5.51 9.87
CA SER A 82 3.83 -5.01 9.67
C SER A 82 4.53 -5.86 8.63
N GLY A 83 5.23 -5.24 7.68
CA GLY A 83 6.09 -5.97 6.73
C GLY A 83 7.13 -6.86 7.42
N LYS A 84 7.56 -6.49 8.64
CA LYS A 84 8.49 -7.29 9.46
C LYS A 84 7.89 -8.62 9.94
N ASN A 85 6.57 -8.75 9.94
CA ASN A 85 5.84 -9.92 10.44
C ASN A 85 5.31 -10.80 9.31
N LEU A 86 5.45 -10.38 8.05
CA LEU A 86 5.04 -11.15 6.89
C LEU A 86 6.13 -12.17 6.53
N LYS A 87 5.73 -13.42 6.29
CA LYS A 87 6.61 -14.47 5.77
C LYS A 87 6.45 -14.57 4.25
N PRO A 88 7.47 -14.93 3.46
CA PRO A 88 7.32 -15.12 2.01
C PRO A 88 6.09 -15.98 1.68
N GLY A 89 5.27 -15.54 0.73
CA GLY A 89 4.00 -16.17 0.37
C GLY A 89 2.82 -15.97 1.35
N ALA A 90 3.00 -15.23 2.46
CA ALA A 90 1.90 -14.89 3.37
C ALA A 90 0.97 -13.80 2.81
N TYR A 91 1.41 -13.11 1.75
CA TYR A 91 0.64 -12.10 1.04
C TYR A 91 0.88 -12.27 -0.45
N ILE A 92 -0.16 -12.71 -1.18
CA ILE A 92 -0.14 -12.83 -2.63
C ILE A 92 -1.21 -11.89 -3.15
N ASP A 93 -0.75 -10.83 -3.81
CA ASP A 93 -1.61 -9.91 -4.52
C ASP A 93 -2.18 -10.58 -5.79
N PRO A 94 -3.46 -10.35 -6.14
CA PRO A 94 -4.08 -10.90 -7.34
C PRO A 94 -3.37 -10.52 -8.65
N HIS A 95 -2.61 -9.43 -8.65
CA HIS A 95 -1.90 -8.88 -9.81
C HIS A 95 -0.43 -9.31 -9.86
N SER A 96 -0.11 -10.48 -9.29
CA SER A 96 1.19 -11.16 -9.34
C SER A 96 2.33 -10.57 -8.50
N TRP A 97 2.01 -10.11 -7.28
CA TRP A 97 2.99 -9.72 -6.25
C TRP A 97 3.11 -10.77 -5.14
N ASP A 98 4.34 -11.18 -4.80
CA ASP A 98 4.65 -11.61 -3.44
C ASP A 98 5.14 -10.37 -2.69
N GLY A 99 4.22 -9.68 -2.01
CA GLY A 99 4.53 -8.41 -1.34
C GLY A 99 5.62 -8.55 -0.27
N VAL A 100 5.85 -9.76 0.21
CA VAL A 100 6.84 -10.03 1.25
C VAL A 100 8.25 -10.01 0.69
N ASP A 101 8.47 -10.51 -0.53
CA ASP A 101 9.81 -10.64 -1.11
C ASP A 101 10.44 -9.28 -1.47
N GLN A 102 9.58 -8.29 -1.73
CA GLN A 102 9.98 -6.90 -1.97
C GLN A 102 10.07 -6.09 -0.67
N LEU A 103 9.10 -6.23 0.25
CA LEU A 103 9.14 -5.55 1.55
C LEU A 103 10.36 -5.99 2.39
N CYS A 104 10.80 -7.25 2.27
CA CYS A 104 12.02 -7.74 2.93
C CYS A 104 13.32 -7.11 2.41
N ARG A 105 13.31 -6.45 1.24
CA ARG A 105 14.49 -5.78 0.67
C ARG A 105 14.73 -4.39 1.28
N ILE A 106 13.74 -3.85 1.99
CA ILE A 106 13.85 -2.59 2.72
C ILE A 106 14.47 -2.92 4.09
N LYS A 107 15.74 -2.57 4.30
CA LYS A 107 16.42 -2.66 5.60
C LYS A 107 16.23 -1.36 6.39
#